data_AF-A0A2B8A139-F1
#
_entry.id   AF-A0A2B8A139-F1
#
_cell.length_a   1.000
_cell.length_b   1.000
_cell.length_c   1.000
_cell.angle_alpha   90.00
_cell.angle_beta   90.00
_cell.angle_gamma   90.00
#
_symmetry.space_group_name_H-M   'P 1'
#
loop_
_entity.id
_entity.type
_entity.pdbx_description
1 polymer ?
#
loop_
_entity_poly.entity_id
_entity_poly.type
_entity_poly.pdbx_seq_one_letter_code
_entity_poly.pdbx_strand_id
1 'polypeptide(L)'
;MELYMELFSVKNSKKQRQEKKSRGSKKLISKYYPKAKFIGFVDGIGWYVRKGDLARMVSAYDDVFTFHKDEIERFKQFLKKNVK
;
A
#
# COMPACT_ATOMS: atom_id res chain seq x y z
N MET A 1 -9.83 -4.19 14.58
CA MET A 1 -9.80 -4.10 13.09
C MET A 1 -8.59 -4.90 12.62
N GLU A 2 -8.68 -5.65 11.53
CA GLU A 2 -7.51 -6.31 10.92
C GLU A 2 -6.85 -5.41 9.88
N LEU A 3 -5.52 -5.35 9.89
CA LEU A 3 -4.72 -4.51 9.00
C LEU A 3 -3.84 -5.38 8.11
N TYR A 4 -3.95 -5.21 6.79
CA TYR A 4 -3.05 -5.85 5.85
C TYR A 4 -2.08 -4.80 5.29
N MET A 5 -0.78 -5.04 5.49
CA MET A 5 0.29 -4.14 5.07
C MET A 5 1.18 -4.79 4.02
N GLU A 6 1.48 -4.05 2.95
CA GLU A 6 2.43 -4.49 1.93
C GLU A 6 3.40 -3.35 1.57
N LEU A 7 4.70 -3.67 1.52
CA LEU A 7 5.78 -2.73 1.25
C LEU A 7 6.28 -2.88 -0.19
N PHE A 8 6.38 -1.77 -0.92
CA PHE A 8 6.91 -1.73 -2.28
C PHE A 8 8.16 -0.86 -2.36
N SER A 9 9.29 -1.50 -2.68
CA SER A 9 10.54 -0.83 -3.02
C SER A 9 10.93 -1.09 -4.47
N VAL A 10 11.33 -0.04 -5.17
CA VAL A 10 11.61 -0.03 -6.62
C VAL A 10 12.96 -0.67 -6.99
N LYS A 11 13.73 -1.21 -6.04
CA LYS A 11 15.05 -1.80 -6.35
C LYS A 11 15.02 -3.09 -7.18
N ASN A 12 13.86 -3.70 -7.47
CA ASN A 12 13.80 -4.99 -8.17
C ASN A 12 12.90 -4.97 -9.43
N SER A 13 13.41 -5.55 -10.52
CA SER A 13 12.84 -5.69 -11.86
C SER A 13 11.55 -6.54 -11.97
N LYS A 14 10.93 -6.97 -10.85
CA LYS A 14 9.82 -7.95 -10.82
C LYS A 14 8.42 -7.30 -10.72
N LYS A 15 8.20 -6.27 -11.52
CA LYS A 15 7.11 -5.28 -11.40
C LYS A 15 5.69 -5.82 -11.66
N GLN A 16 5.46 -6.49 -12.79
CA GLN A 16 4.11 -6.95 -13.16
C GLN A 16 3.60 -8.12 -12.30
N ARG A 17 4.51 -8.91 -11.73
CA ARG A 17 4.16 -10.08 -10.92
C ARG A 17 3.67 -9.68 -9.53
N GLN A 18 4.20 -8.60 -8.96
CA GLN A 18 3.77 -8.09 -7.64
C GLN A 18 2.41 -7.39 -7.73
N GLU A 19 2.16 -6.58 -8.77
CA GLU A 19 0.86 -5.92 -8.95
C GLU A 19 -0.31 -6.91 -9.11
N LYS A 20 -0.14 -7.93 -9.97
CA LYS A 20 -1.17 -8.97 -10.16
C LYS A 20 -1.45 -9.74 -8.86
N LYS A 21 -0.40 -9.95 -8.05
CA LYS A 21 -0.51 -10.60 -6.74
C LYS A 21 -1.31 -9.73 -5.76
N SER A 22 -0.98 -8.43 -5.65
CA SER A 22 -1.67 -7.48 -4.75
C SER A 22 -3.17 -7.30 -5.09
N ARG A 23 -3.53 -7.26 -6.38
CA ARG A 23 -4.94 -7.15 -6.82
C ARG A 23 -5.73 -8.42 -6.53
N GLY A 24 -5.10 -9.59 -6.69
CA GLY A 24 -5.68 -10.87 -6.33
C GLY A 24 -5.94 -10.97 -4.82
N SER A 25 -4.95 -10.61 -3.99
CA SER A 25 -5.07 -10.62 -2.54
C SER A 25 -6.09 -9.61 -2.02
N LYS A 26 -6.19 -8.40 -2.58
CA LYS A 26 -7.23 -7.43 -2.18
C LYS A 26 -8.64 -7.99 -2.37
N LYS A 27 -8.94 -8.59 -3.53
CA LYS A 27 -10.28 -9.14 -3.82
C LYS A 27 -10.65 -10.31 -2.89
N LEU A 28 -9.68 -11.16 -2.55
CA LEU A 28 -9.87 -12.29 -1.65
C LEU A 28 -10.06 -11.83 -0.20
N ILE A 29 -9.16 -10.97 0.29
CA ILE A 29 -9.24 -10.47 1.66
C ILE A 29 -10.45 -9.57 1.84
N SER A 30 -10.84 -8.76 0.85
CA SER A 30 -12.10 -7.98 0.95
C SER A 30 -13.33 -8.88 1.03
N LYS A 31 -13.28 -10.09 0.46
CA LYS A 31 -14.37 -11.08 0.52
C LYS A 31 -14.47 -11.72 1.91
N TYR A 32 -13.35 -12.09 2.52
CA TYR A 32 -13.33 -12.81 3.81
C TYR A 32 -13.21 -11.89 5.02
N TYR A 33 -12.62 -10.70 4.84
CA TYR A 33 -12.35 -9.69 5.86
C TYR A 33 -12.81 -8.31 5.37
N PRO A 34 -14.12 -8.07 5.21
CA PRO A 34 -14.66 -6.83 4.65
C PRO A 34 -14.39 -5.58 5.50
N LYS A 35 -14.02 -5.78 6.78
CA LYS A 35 -13.62 -4.70 7.70
C LYS A 35 -12.12 -4.43 7.68
N ALA A 36 -11.34 -5.21 6.94
CA ALA A 36 -9.90 -5.00 6.84
C ALA A 36 -9.57 -3.79 5.97
N LYS A 37 -8.48 -3.09 6.33
CA LYS A 37 -7.95 -1.97 5.55
C LYS A 37 -6.66 -2.39 4.83
N PHE A 38 -6.57 -2.03 3.56
CA PHE A 38 -5.42 -2.27 2.70
C PHE A 38 -4.50 -1.06 2.68
N ILE A 39 -3.34 -1.18 3.32
CA ILE A 39 -2.40 -0.07 3.43
C ILE A 39 -1.09 -0.40 2.70
N GLY A 40 -0.69 0.50 1.81
CA GLY A 40 0.57 0.39 1.06
C GLY A 40 1.65 1.29 1.64
N PHE A 41 2.90 0.84 1.57
CA PHE A 41 4.07 1.70 1.77
C PHE A 41 4.88 1.79 0.47
N VAL A 42 5.19 3.02 0.07
CA VAL A 42 5.96 3.33 -1.12
C VAL A 42 7.27 3.99 -0.73
N ASP A 43 8.39 3.40 -1.16
CA ASP A 43 9.72 3.96 -0.93
C ASP A 43 10.62 3.86 -2.18
N GLY A 44 11.43 4.91 -2.38
CA GLY A 44 12.45 5.01 -3.43
C GLY A 44 12.15 6.00 -4.56
N ILE A 45 13.22 6.62 -5.07
CA ILE A 45 13.18 7.66 -6.12
C ILE A 45 12.61 7.20 -7.47
N GLY A 46 12.67 5.89 -7.78
CA GLY A 46 12.27 5.41 -9.10
C GLY A 46 10.76 5.42 -9.36
N TRP A 47 9.94 5.95 -8.45
CA TRP A 47 8.55 6.33 -8.70
C TRP A 47 8.42 7.69 -9.41
N TYR A 48 9.40 8.59 -9.27
CA TYR A 48 9.39 9.92 -9.90
C TYR A 48 9.31 9.84 -11.43
N VAL A 49 10.06 8.91 -12.02
CA VAL A 49 10.09 8.65 -13.46
C VAL A 49 8.93 7.77 -13.94
N ARG A 50 8.07 7.26 -13.04
CA ARG A 50 7.02 6.27 -13.36
C ARG A 50 5.71 6.59 -12.67
N LYS A 51 5.26 7.83 -12.90
CA LYS A 51 4.02 8.39 -12.35
C LYS A 51 2.78 7.55 -12.66
N GLY A 52 2.71 6.93 -13.85
CA GLY A 52 1.58 6.07 -14.23
C GLY A 52 1.47 4.78 -13.42
N ASP A 53 2.59 4.10 -13.18
CA ASP A 53 2.61 2.90 -12.33
C ASP A 53 2.37 3.25 -10.86
N LEU A 54 2.91 4.40 -10.41
CA LEU A 54 2.64 4.91 -9.06
C LEU A 54 1.14 5.13 -8.86
N ALA A 55 0.47 5.82 -9.80
CA ALA A 55 -0.96 6.10 -9.71
C ALA A 55 -1.79 4.81 -9.64
N ARG A 56 -1.45 3.81 -10.47
CA ARG A 56 -2.12 2.50 -10.46
C ARG A 56 -1.91 1.75 -9.14
N MET A 57 -0.69 1.77 -8.60
CA MET A 57 -0.40 1.17 -7.30
C MET A 57 -1.17 1.87 -6.19
N VAL A 58 -1.12 3.19 -6.12
CA VAL A 58 -1.83 3.97 -5.10
C VAL A 58 -3.33 3.69 -5.14
N SER A 59 -3.92 3.59 -6.33
CA SER A 59 -5.35 3.27 -6.49
C SER A 59 -5.75 1.86 -6.02
N ALA A 60 -4.78 0.95 -5.86
CA ALA A 60 -5.05 -0.41 -5.41
C ALA A 60 -5.20 -0.50 -3.89
N TYR A 61 -4.69 0.47 -3.12
CA TYR A 61 -4.76 0.50 -1.66
C TYR A 61 -5.85 1.46 -1.18
N ASP A 62 -6.24 1.32 0.08
CA ASP A 62 -7.18 2.25 0.71
C ASP A 62 -6.46 3.51 1.20
N ASP A 63 -5.18 3.39 1.56
CA ASP A 63 -4.26 4.51 1.82
C ASP A 63 -2.83 4.06 1.52
N VAL A 64 -1.96 5.02 1.16
CA VAL A 64 -0.55 4.78 0.86
C VAL A 64 0.32 5.78 1.60
N PHE A 65 1.33 5.27 2.29
CA PHE A 65 2.29 6.06 3.06
C PHE A 65 3.69 5.96 2.45
N THR A 66 4.56 6.86 2.86
CA THR A 66 6.01 6.76 2.59
C THR A 66 6.77 6.73 3.92
N PHE A 67 8.07 6.46 3.87
CA PHE A 67 8.93 6.57 5.06
C PHE A 67 9.40 8.01 5.35
N HIS A 68 8.80 9.01 4.69
CA HIS A 68 9.00 10.40 5.09
C HIS A 68 8.45 10.59 6.51
N LYS A 69 9.13 11.42 7.33
CA LYS A 69 8.80 11.60 8.75
C LYS A 69 7.33 11.99 8.96
N ASP A 70 6.80 12.88 8.12
CA ASP A 70 5.42 13.35 8.21
C ASP A 70 4.41 12.26 7.86
N GLU A 71 4.73 11.40 6.88
CA GLU A 71 3.89 10.27 6.49
C GLU A 71 3.90 9.17 7.56
N ILE A 72 5.02 8.97 8.25
CA ILE A 72 5.09 8.08 9.41
C ILE A 72 4.19 8.61 10.53
N GLU A 73 4.17 9.92 10.78
CA GLU A 73 3.30 10.50 11.80
C GLU A 73 1.82 10.39 11.40
N ARG A 74 1.49 10.65 10.12
CA ARG A 74 0.16 10.42 9.55
C ARG A 74 -0.27 8.96 9.71
N PHE A 75 0.64 8.00 9.50
CA PHE A 75 0.38 6.58 9.68
C PHE A 75 0.08 6.23 11.15
N LYS A 76 0.83 6.78 12.11
CA LYS A 76 0.53 6.58 13.54
C LYS A 76 -0.86 7.10 13.91
N GLN A 77 -1.25 8.27 13.39
CA GLN A 77 -2.60 8.82 13.59
C GLN A 77 -3.66 7.93 12.95
N PHE A 78 -3.39 7.41 11.75
CA PHE A 78 -4.24 6.44 11.08
C PHE A 78 -4.43 5.19 11.96
N LEU A 79 -3.37 4.62 12.53
CA LEU A 79 -3.45 3.45 13.42
C LEU A 79 -4.30 3.74 14.66
N LYS A 80 -4.07 4.86 15.36
CA LYS A 80 -4.85 5.26 16.54
C LYS A 80 -6.35 5.38 16.26
N LYS A 81 -6.71 5.83 15.05
CA LYS A 81 -8.11 5.99 14.64
C LYS A 81 -8.79 4.67 14.28
N ASN A 82 -8.04 3.75 13.69
CA ASN A 82 -8.59 2.59 12.99
C ASN A 82 -8.36 1.26 13.73
N VAL A 83 -7.28 1.15 14.50
CA VAL A 83 -6.96 -0.02 15.32
C VAL A 83 -7.32 0.30 16.77
N LYS A 84 -8.50 -0.14 17.18
CA LYS A 84 -8.90 -0.34 18.57
C LYS A 84 -8.89 -1.83 18.87
#